data_AF-A0A3D1M0V0-F1
#
_entry.id   AF-A0A3D1M0V0-F1
#
_cell.length_a   1.000
_cell.length_b   1.000
_cell.length_c   1.000
_cell.angle_alpha   90.00
_cell.angle_beta   90.00
_cell.angle_gamma   90.00
#
_symmetry.space_group_name_H-M   'P 1'
#
loop_
_entity.id
_entity.type
_entity.pdbx_description
1 polymer ?
#
loop_
_entity_poly.entity_id
_entity_poly.type
_entity_poly.pdbx_seq_one_letter_code
_entity_poly.pdbx_strand_id
1 'polypeptide(L)'
;MSNQCKFWDCFENISPVHTFCGDHFEWVETGEIDECPICRRGKFSKYALCTDCDSKSEETVNTNQTKLATIQLLAAVDDLILMSKSDAPTWSEPKQNQLDHLEKMASKVRNELQSG
;
A
#
# COMPACT_ATOMS: atom_id res chain seq x y z
N MET A 1 8.34 2.13 -29.26
CA MET A 1 7.55 2.65 -28.12
C MET A 1 8.55 3.18 -27.12
N SER A 2 8.48 4.47 -26.79
CA SER A 2 9.34 5.08 -25.78
C SER A 2 8.88 4.61 -24.40
N ASN A 3 9.77 4.00 -23.62
CA ASN A 3 9.48 3.64 -22.23
C ASN A 3 9.83 4.85 -21.37
N GLN A 4 8.91 5.33 -20.54
CA GLN A 4 9.16 6.48 -19.65
C GLN A 4 9.69 5.96 -18.31
N CYS A 5 10.55 6.75 -17.67
CA CYS A 5 10.95 6.48 -16.28
C CYS A 5 9.73 6.29 -15.37
N LYS A 6 9.80 5.27 -14.51
CA LYS A 6 8.70 4.89 -13.60
C LYS A 6 8.52 5.88 -12.44
N PHE A 7 9.46 6.78 -12.18
CA PHE A 7 9.33 7.77 -11.12
C PHE A 7 8.20 8.77 -11.43
N TRP A 8 7.38 9.08 -10.43
CA TRP A 8 6.09 9.76 -10.64
C TRP A 8 6.19 11.11 -11.38
N ASP A 9 7.28 11.85 -11.16
CA ASP A 9 7.54 13.19 -11.74
C ASP A 9 8.67 13.19 -12.77
N CYS A 10 9.02 12.03 -13.33
CA CYS A 10 10.11 11.93 -14.30
C CYS A 10 9.56 11.74 -15.72
N PHE A 11 9.92 12.64 -16.62
CA PHE A 11 9.51 12.61 -18.04
C PHE A 11 10.59 12.10 -18.98
N GLU A 12 11.67 11.53 -18.44
CA GLU A 12 12.76 10.99 -19.25
C GLU A 12 12.35 9.70 -19.95
N ASN A 13 12.73 9.60 -21.22
CA ASN A 13 12.61 8.37 -22.00
C ASN A 13 13.82 7.49 -21.71
N ILE A 14 13.55 6.23 -21.43
CA ILE A 14 14.54 5.21 -21.10
C ILE A 14 14.47 4.05 -22.09
N SER A 15 15.53 3.25 -22.11
CA SER A 15 15.55 2.00 -22.87
C SER A 15 14.42 1.07 -22.39
N PRO A 16 13.78 0.29 -23.28
CA PRO A 16 12.71 -0.65 -22.90
C PRO A 16 13.13 -1.71 -21.87
N VAL A 17 14.43 -1.92 -21.68
CA VAL A 17 14.98 -2.89 -20.69
C VAL A 17 15.15 -2.29 -19.30
N HIS A 18 14.98 -0.97 -19.15
CA HIS A 18 15.12 -0.27 -17.87
C HIS A 18 13.77 0.22 -17.38
N THR A 19 13.65 0.31 -16.05
CA THR A 19 12.45 0.78 -15.35
C THR A 19 12.60 2.23 -14.87
N PHE A 20 13.83 2.63 -14.55
CA PHE A 20 14.18 3.97 -14.08
C PHE A 20 15.29 4.56 -14.98
N CYS A 21 15.41 5.88 -15.01
CA CYS A 21 16.59 6.54 -15.57
C CYS A 21 17.79 6.37 -14.62
N GLY A 22 18.99 6.81 -15.05
CA GLY A 22 20.23 6.62 -14.28
C GLY A 22 20.11 7.14 -12.84
N ASP A 23 19.69 8.40 -12.68
CA ASP A 23 19.56 9.05 -11.37
C ASP A 23 18.57 8.32 -10.45
N HIS A 24 17.38 7.98 -10.98
CA HIS A 24 16.37 7.30 -10.18
C HIS A 24 16.69 5.82 -9.92
N PHE A 25 17.50 5.18 -10.76
CA PHE A 25 17.99 3.83 -10.51
C PHE A 25 18.91 3.82 -9.29
N GLU A 26 19.82 4.79 -9.17
CA GLU A 26 20.69 4.91 -7.98
C GLU A 26 19.87 5.09 -6.71
N TRP A 27 18.80 5.90 -6.75
CA TRP A 27 17.93 6.11 -5.58
C TRP A 27 17.10 4.88 -5.20
N VAL A 28 16.80 4.00 -6.15
CA VAL A 28 16.19 2.70 -5.85
C VAL A 28 17.20 1.81 -5.12
N GLU A 29 18.44 1.76 -5.59
CA GLU A 29 19.51 0.95 -4.96
C GLU A 29 19.85 1.44 -3.55
N THR A 30 19.76 2.75 -3.28
CA THR A 30 19.95 3.31 -1.93
C THR A 30 18.72 3.21 -1.04
N GLY A 31 17.56 2.78 -1.58
CA GLY A 31 16.30 2.66 -0.85
C GLY A 31 15.57 3.99 -0.64
N GLU A 32 15.98 5.06 -1.31
CA GLU A 32 15.29 6.37 -1.28
C GLU A 32 13.99 6.38 -2.08
N ILE A 33 13.87 5.46 -3.05
CA ILE A 33 12.65 5.24 -3.84
C ILE A 33 12.08 3.83 -3.60
N ASP A 34 10.77 3.77 -3.43
CA ASP A 34 9.96 2.55 -3.45
C ASP A 34 8.71 2.77 -4.35
N GLU A 35 7.79 1.81 -4.35
CA GLU A 35 6.58 1.88 -5.18
C GLU A 35 5.39 2.50 -4.46
N CYS A 36 4.69 3.41 -5.12
CA CYS A 36 3.39 3.90 -4.68
C CYS A 36 2.37 2.74 -4.68
N PRO A 37 1.68 2.47 -3.56
CA PRO A 37 0.76 1.34 -3.47
C PRO A 37 -0.47 1.48 -4.38
N ILE A 38 -0.80 2.71 -4.81
CA ILE A 38 -1.98 3.01 -5.64
C ILE A 38 -1.65 2.90 -7.13
N CYS A 39 -0.73 3.74 -7.63
CA CYS A 39 -0.46 3.84 -9.07
C CYS A 39 0.75 3.01 -9.53
N ARG A 40 1.45 2.34 -8.60
CA ARG A 40 2.66 1.54 -8.86
C ARG A 40 3.84 2.31 -9.47
N ARG A 41 3.78 3.65 -9.56
CA ARG A 41 4.93 4.49 -9.93
C ARG A 41 5.92 4.58 -8.78
N GLY A 42 7.18 4.88 -9.09
CA GLY A 42 8.19 5.16 -8.08
C GLY A 42 7.85 6.44 -7.30
N LYS A 43 8.00 6.41 -5.98
CA LYS A 43 7.84 7.54 -5.05
C LYS A 43 9.03 7.57 -4.11
N PHE A 44 9.23 8.67 -3.38
CA PHE A 44 10.19 8.65 -2.28
C PHE A 44 9.68 7.77 -1.13
N SER A 45 10.55 6.90 -0.62
CA SER A 45 10.24 5.93 0.45
C SER A 45 9.77 6.58 1.74
N LYS A 46 10.19 7.82 2.01
CA LYS A 46 9.76 8.58 3.20
C LYS A 46 8.27 8.96 3.20
N TYR A 47 7.58 8.89 2.06
CA TYR A 47 6.16 9.23 1.95
C TYR A 47 5.32 7.98 1.72
N ALA A 48 4.07 7.97 2.22
CA ALA A 48 3.18 6.82 2.02
C ALA A 48 2.66 6.69 0.57
N LEU A 49 2.47 7.82 -0.12
CA LEU A 49 1.96 7.91 -1.49
C LEU A 49 2.87 8.79 -2.35
N CYS A 50 2.75 8.69 -3.68
CA CYS A 50 3.30 9.72 -4.57
C CYS A 50 2.41 10.97 -4.53
N THR A 51 2.97 12.12 -4.87
CA THR A 51 2.27 13.41 -4.84
C THR A 51 1.00 13.42 -5.71
N ASP A 52 1.02 12.76 -6.87
CA ASP A 52 -0.16 12.60 -7.73
C ASP A 52 -1.31 11.84 -7.05
N CYS A 53 -0.99 10.81 -6.27
CA CYS A 53 -2.02 10.02 -5.57
C CYS A 53 -2.48 10.71 -4.28
N ASP A 54 -1.56 11.41 -3.61
CA ASP A 54 -1.85 12.16 -2.39
C ASP A 54 -2.76 13.37 -2.69
N SER A 55 -2.49 14.11 -3.76
CA SER A 55 -3.33 15.25 -4.18
C SER A 55 -4.74 14.84 -4.64
N LYS A 56 -4.90 13.62 -5.15
CA LYS A 56 -6.20 13.05 -5.52
C LYS A 56 -6.98 12.48 -4.34
N SER A 57 -6.37 12.36 -3.16
CA SER A 57 -7.01 11.77 -1.98
C SER A 57 -8.15 12.63 -1.42
N GLU A 58 -8.20 13.93 -1.77
CA GLU A 58 -9.32 14.83 -1.45
C GLU A 58 -10.54 14.59 -2.33
N GLU A 59 -10.39 13.98 -3.52
CA GLU A 59 -11.50 13.53 -4.37
C GLU A 59 -12.10 12.20 -3.85
N THR A 60 -12.78 12.29 -2.70
CA THR A 60 -13.85 11.38 -2.27
C THR A 60 -13.56 9.88 -2.39
N VAL A 61 -12.94 9.32 -1.36
CA VAL A 61 -13.04 7.89 -1.02
C VAL A 61 -14.42 7.56 -0.42
N ASN A 62 -15.49 8.06 -1.05
CA ASN A 62 -16.87 7.87 -0.59
C ASN A 62 -17.77 7.35 -1.71
N THR A 63 -17.23 6.43 -2.51
CA THR A 63 -18.01 5.68 -3.49
C THR A 63 -18.40 4.33 -2.90
N ASN A 64 -19.59 3.83 -3.24
CA ASN A 64 -20.05 2.50 -2.85
C ASN A 64 -19.06 1.39 -3.25
N GLN A 65 -18.26 1.62 -4.30
CA GLN A 65 -17.20 0.71 -4.74
C GLN A 65 -16.05 0.63 -3.73
N THR A 66 -15.60 1.75 -3.15
CA THR A 66 -14.56 1.71 -2.12
C THR A 66 -15.08 1.04 -0.85
N LYS A 67 -16.32 1.33 -0.43
CA LYS A 67 -16.94 0.63 0.71
C LYS A 67 -16.95 -0.89 0.48
N LEU A 68 -17.34 -1.35 -0.71
CA LEU A 68 -17.35 -2.77 -1.07
C LEU A 68 -15.94 -3.39 -1.06
N ALA A 69 -14.96 -2.72 -1.66
CA ALA A 69 -13.57 -3.18 -1.67
C ALA A 69 -13.01 -3.30 -0.25
N THR A 70 -13.32 -2.33 0.62
CA THR A 70 -12.93 -2.36 2.04
C THR A 70 -13.61 -3.52 2.78
N ILE A 71 -14.89 -3.80 2.51
CA ILE A 71 -15.60 -4.96 3.09
C ILE A 71 -14.95 -6.28 2.66
N GLN A 72 -14.60 -6.42 1.38
CA GLN A 72 -13.92 -7.62 0.88
C GLN A 72 -12.54 -7.81 1.50
N LEU A 73 -11.78 -6.72 1.65
CA LEU A 73 -10.48 -6.76 2.32
C LEU A 73 -10.63 -7.15 3.80
N LEU A 74 -11.64 -6.59 4.49
CA LEU A 74 -11.92 -6.92 5.88
C LEU A 74 -12.27 -8.40 6.05
N ALA A 75 -13.06 -8.97 5.14
CA ALA A 75 -13.37 -10.41 5.15
C ALA A 75 -12.12 -11.28 4.99
N ALA A 76 -11.23 -10.93 4.06
CA ALA A 76 -9.97 -11.65 3.88
C ALA A 76 -9.05 -11.54 5.11
N VAL A 77 -9.05 -10.40 5.81
CA VAL A 77 -8.31 -10.23 7.06
C VAL A 77 -8.93 -11.06 8.18
N ASP A 78 -10.25 -11.12 8.30
CA ASP A 78 -10.94 -11.95 9.29
C ASP A 78 -10.61 -13.45 9.08
N ASP A 79 -10.55 -13.91 7.82
CA ASP A 79 -10.13 -15.28 7.49
C ASP A 79 -8.68 -15.55 7.92
N LEU A 80 -7.75 -14.63 7.65
CA LEU A 80 -6.35 -14.76 8.06
C LEU A 80 -6.19 -14.81 9.59
N ILE A 81 -6.94 -13.99 10.32
CA ILE A 81 -6.96 -14.01 11.78
C ILE A 81 -7.49 -15.35 12.29
N LEU A 82 -8.57 -15.86 11.71
CA LEU A 82 -9.17 -17.14 12.09
C LEU A 82 -8.20 -18.30 11.84
N MET A 83 -7.54 -18.33 10.69
CA MET A 83 -6.52 -19.34 10.35
C MET A 83 -5.32 -19.29 11.28
N SER A 84 -4.95 -18.09 11.77
CA SER A 84 -3.79 -17.88 12.61
C SER A 84 -4.05 -18.13 14.10
N LYS A 85 -5.31 -18.06 14.54
CA LYS A 85 -5.68 -18.07 15.97
C LYS A 85 -5.31 -19.35 16.71
N SER A 86 -5.34 -20.51 16.06
CA SER A 86 -4.96 -21.78 16.68
C SER A 86 -3.47 -21.82 17.02
N ASP A 87 -2.66 -21.18 16.19
CA ASP A 87 -1.19 -21.26 16.25
C ASP A 87 -0.59 -20.08 17.02
N ALA A 88 -1.32 -18.97 17.10
CA ALA A 88 -0.93 -17.74 17.77
C ALA A 88 -0.35 -17.92 19.20
N PRO A 89 -0.88 -18.81 20.08
CA PRO A 89 -0.31 -19.02 21.41
C PRO A 89 1.13 -19.53 21.41
N THR A 90 1.56 -20.16 20.31
CA THR A 90 2.93 -20.71 20.17
C THR A 90 3.89 -19.72 19.51
N TRP A 91 3.40 -18.58 19.03
CA TRP A 91 4.22 -17.59 18.34
C TRP A 91 5.06 -16.77 19.32
N SER A 92 6.12 -16.16 18.79
CA SER A 92 6.89 -15.17 19.55
C SER A 92 6.04 -13.95 19.89
N GLU A 93 6.36 -13.28 20.99
CA GLU A 93 5.66 -12.07 21.45
C GLU A 93 5.53 -10.97 20.35
N PRO A 94 6.55 -10.69 19.52
CA PRO A 94 6.40 -9.74 18.41
C PRO A 94 5.31 -10.13 17.41
N LYS A 95 5.17 -11.43 17.11
CA LYS A 95 4.15 -11.93 16.17
C LYS A 95 2.75 -11.89 16.79
N GLN A 96 2.62 -12.16 18.09
CA GLN A 96 1.36 -12.01 18.81
C GLN A 96 0.92 -10.54 18.83
N ASN A 97 1.84 -9.61 19.11
CA ASN A 97 1.58 -8.17 19.06
C ASN A 97 1.14 -7.69 17.66
N GLN A 98 1.71 -8.26 16.59
CA GLN A 98 1.28 -7.98 15.22
C GLN A 98 -0.13 -8.48 14.93
N LEU A 99 -0.50 -9.67 15.42
CA LEU A 99 -1.86 -10.20 15.29
C LEU A 99 -2.87 -9.33 16.05
N ASP A 100 -2.57 -8.94 17.28
CA ASP A 100 -3.42 -8.03 18.07
C ASP A 100 -3.60 -6.66 17.40
N HIS A 101 -2.53 -6.14 16.80
CA HIS A 101 -2.60 -4.89 16.03
C HIS A 101 -3.51 -5.04 14.80
N LEU A 102 -3.43 -6.17 14.09
CA LEU A 102 -4.30 -6.46 12.95
C LEU A 102 -5.77 -6.56 13.36
N GLU A 103 -6.08 -7.23 14.48
CA GLU A 103 -7.44 -7.32 15.03
C GLU A 103 -8.02 -5.94 15.39
N LYS A 104 -7.20 -5.08 16.02
CA LYS A 104 -7.60 -3.70 16.37
C LYS A 104 -7.87 -2.87 15.12
N MET A 105 -7.03 -2.98 14.09
CA MET A 105 -7.21 -2.28 12.82
C MET A 105 -8.49 -2.74 12.10
N ALA A 106 -8.72 -4.05 12.01
CA ALA A 106 -9.94 -4.62 11.43
C ALA A 106 -11.19 -4.08 12.16
N SER A 107 -11.15 -4.03 13.49
CA SER A 107 -12.24 -3.50 14.31
C SER A 107 -12.50 -2.01 14.06
N LYS A 108 -11.43 -1.22 13.93
CA LYS A 108 -11.54 0.21 13.61
C LYS A 108 -12.22 0.44 12.25
N VAL A 109 -11.77 -0.27 11.22
CA VAL A 109 -12.35 -0.18 9.87
C VAL A 109 -13.83 -0.59 9.88
N ARG A 110 -14.20 -1.63 10.64
CA ARG A 110 -15.60 -2.06 10.81
C ARG A 110 -16.48 -0.96 11.40
N ASN A 111 -15.98 -0.25 12.41
CA ASN A 111 -16.70 0.88 13.03
C ASN A 111 -16.86 2.06 12.06
N GLU A 112 -15.82 2.38 11.28
CA GLU A 112 -15.87 3.44 10.27
C GLU A 112 -16.89 3.12 9.17
N LEU A 113 -16.95 1.87 8.71
CA LEU A 113 -17.95 1.42 7.73
C LEU A 113 -19.40 1.47 8.24
N GLN A 114 -19.61 1.31 9.56
CA GLN A 114 -20.93 1.44 10.18
C GLN A 114 -21.37 2.90 10.40
N SER A 115 -20.39 3.81 10.51
CA SER A 115 -20.63 5.21 10.86
C SER A 115 -20.87 6.13 9.65
N GLY A 116 -20.70 5.64 8.42
CA GLY A 116 -20.84 6.43 7.18
C GLY A 116 -21.69 5.76 6.12
#